data_AF-A0A077LZ07-F1
#
_entry.id   AF-A0A077LZ07-F1
#
_cell.length_a   1.000
_cell.length_b   1.000
_cell.length_c   1.000
_cell.angle_alpha   90.00
_cell.angle_beta   90.00
_cell.angle_gamma   90.00
#
_symmetry.space_group_name_H-M   'P 1'
#
loop_
_entity.id
_entity.type
_entity.pdbx_description
1 polymer ?
#
loop_
_entity_poly.entity_id
_entity_poly.type
_entity_poly.pdbx_seq_one_letter_code
_entity_poly.pdbx_strand_id
1 'polypeptide(L)'
;MGTGWSIGGTPSLFQGSPLTLTASLDPSKACQGQPGWVFGQPARELAPLPYSGNSDAWALANGGVPASGSYLAVDVQSSPGQAVIVDGVGVTVVHRSTPTGRVWAQLGGGCGGLVPSFFSADLDAGGDVRAVAGQDANGRTVVPVPFPHTLDDTDRSEQWRIELVTKGCDCSVVPYLDYTADGRTGRIEITNRGGPWRVTPTKGTTPVARDAQDGVWTAYGKAP
;
A
#
# COMPACT_ATOMS: atom_id res chain seq x y z
N MET A 1 -6.64 11.60 20.14
CA MET A 1 -5.42 11.84 19.33
C MET A 1 -5.09 10.52 18.64
N GLY A 2 -5.50 10.38 17.39
CA GLY A 2 -5.32 9.16 16.60
C GLY A 2 -5.24 9.58 15.14
N THR A 3 -4.06 10.02 14.72
CA THR A 3 -3.78 10.48 13.35
C THR A 3 -3.15 9.31 12.62
N GLY A 4 -3.98 8.50 11.98
CA GLY A 4 -3.49 7.35 11.27
C GLY A 4 -4.53 6.76 10.32
N TRP A 5 -4.17 6.84 9.04
CA TRP A 5 -4.48 5.89 7.97
C TRP A 5 -5.78 6.05 7.17
N SER A 6 -5.57 5.97 5.85
CA SER A 6 -6.39 5.28 4.85
C SER A 6 -7.20 6.15 3.91
N ILE A 7 -6.84 6.10 2.62
CA ILE A 7 -7.87 5.99 1.58
C ILE A 7 -8.53 4.63 1.82
N GLY A 8 -9.59 4.61 2.61
CA GLY A 8 -10.35 3.38 2.86
C GLY A 8 -10.92 2.87 1.55
N GLY A 9 -10.41 1.73 1.08
CA GLY A 9 -11.15 0.85 0.19
C GLY A 9 -12.28 0.23 0.99
N THR A 10 -13.51 0.29 0.49
CA THR A 10 -14.61 -0.45 1.09
C THR A 10 -14.28 -1.94 0.99
N PRO A 11 -14.44 -2.74 2.07
CA PRO A 11 -14.23 -4.18 2.00
C PRO A 11 -15.02 -4.76 0.82
N SER A 12 -14.36 -5.61 0.02
CA SER A 12 -15.09 -6.49 -0.88
C SER A 12 -15.71 -7.58 -0.02
N LEU A 13 -16.90 -7.28 0.53
CA LEU A 13 -17.71 -8.26 1.25
C LEU A 13 -18.30 -9.21 0.19
N PHE A 14 -17.59 -10.28 -0.12
CA PHE A 14 -18.19 -11.38 -0.86
C PHE A 14 -19.15 -12.10 0.09
N GLN A 15 -20.46 -11.81 -0.02
CA GLN A 15 -21.48 -12.59 0.70
C GLN A 15 -21.28 -14.08 0.40
N GLY A 16 -21.06 -14.88 1.45
CA GLY A 16 -20.78 -16.32 1.34
C GLY A 16 -19.30 -16.71 1.24
N SER A 17 -18.37 -15.75 1.26
CA SER A 17 -16.94 -16.02 1.40
C SER A 17 -16.59 -16.39 2.85
N PRO A 18 -15.69 -17.36 3.08
CA PRO A 18 -15.15 -17.66 4.41
C PRO A 18 -14.28 -16.52 4.97
N LEU A 19 -13.87 -15.58 4.11
CA LEU A 19 -12.99 -14.46 4.42
C LEU A 19 -13.67 -13.11 4.28
N THR A 20 -13.36 -12.21 5.20
CA THR A 20 -13.60 -10.75 5.11
C THR A 20 -12.26 -10.03 5.03
N LEU A 21 -12.14 -9.07 4.11
CA LEU A 21 -10.91 -8.31 3.89
C LEU A 21 -11.17 -6.81 3.94
N THR A 22 -10.36 -6.07 4.68
CA THR A 22 -10.22 -4.61 4.54
C THR A 22 -8.83 -4.28 4.05
N ALA A 23 -8.69 -3.25 3.22
CA ALA A 23 -7.38 -2.84 2.74
C ALA A 23 -7.26 -1.32 2.60
N SER A 24 -6.07 -0.82 2.85
CA SER A 24 -5.69 0.57 2.61
C SER A 24 -4.27 0.65 2.07
N LEU A 25 -4.05 1.59 1.15
CA LEU A 25 -2.75 1.86 0.60
C LEU A 25 -2.09 2.95 1.43
N ASP A 26 -0.92 2.63 1.96
CA ASP A 26 -0.07 3.51 2.75
C ASP A 26 1.15 3.95 1.92
N PRO A 27 1.12 5.19 1.43
CA PRO A 27 2.25 5.80 0.76
C PRO A 27 3.29 6.35 1.73
N SER A 28 3.11 6.20 3.05
CA SER A 28 4.04 6.70 4.05
C SER A 28 4.99 5.59 4.52
N LYS A 29 6.29 5.90 4.57
CA LYS A 29 7.25 5.21 5.45
C LYS A 29 8.16 6.28 6.05
N ALA A 30 7.54 7.27 6.70
CA ALA A 30 8.22 8.46 7.20
C ALA A 30 9.46 8.14 8.06
N CYS A 31 9.52 6.96 8.69
CA CYS A 31 10.56 6.58 9.63
C CYS A 31 11.37 5.34 9.21
N GLN A 32 11.02 4.71 8.09
CA GLN A 32 11.79 3.60 7.48
C GLN A 32 12.44 3.98 6.13
N GLY A 33 12.25 5.22 5.64
CA GLY A 33 12.75 5.68 4.33
C GLY A 33 11.75 5.42 3.20
N GLN A 34 11.94 6.03 2.03
CA GLN A 34 10.89 6.70 1.23
C GLN A 34 9.84 5.81 0.51
N PRO A 35 8.55 6.00 0.80
CA PRO A 35 7.53 6.32 -0.18
C PRO A 35 6.84 7.63 0.20
N GLY A 36 6.12 8.16 -0.77
CA GLY A 36 5.41 9.41 -0.69
C GLY A 36 4.46 9.49 -1.86
N TRP A 37 4.29 10.69 -2.39
CA TRP A 37 3.31 10.98 -3.42
C TRP A 37 3.99 11.56 -4.65
N VAL A 38 3.58 11.09 -5.83
CA VAL A 38 4.01 11.62 -7.12
C VAL A 38 2.89 12.45 -7.72
N PHE A 39 3.23 13.63 -8.22
CA PHE A 39 2.28 14.57 -8.80
C PHE A 39 2.63 14.87 -10.25
N GLY A 40 1.60 14.96 -11.10
CA GLY A 40 1.76 15.33 -12.51
C GLY A 40 2.01 16.83 -12.75
N GLN A 41 1.83 17.67 -11.74
CA GLN A 41 2.03 19.13 -11.79
C GLN A 41 3.35 19.54 -11.14
N PRO A 42 3.96 20.68 -11.54
CA PRO A 42 5.19 21.17 -10.93
C PRO A 42 4.93 21.72 -9.52
N ALA A 43 5.99 21.84 -8.72
CA ALA A 43 5.92 22.26 -7.31
C ALA A 43 5.07 23.53 -7.07
N ARG A 44 5.31 24.56 -7.90
CA ARG A 44 4.64 25.87 -7.82
C ARG A 44 3.11 25.83 -8.06
N GLU A 45 2.60 24.75 -8.63
CA GLU A 45 1.18 24.54 -8.94
C GLU A 45 0.50 23.63 -7.89
N LEU A 46 1.25 23.05 -6.95
CA LEU A 46 0.69 22.36 -5.80
C LEU A 46 0.11 23.37 -4.81
N ALA A 47 -1.12 23.12 -4.34
CA ALA A 47 -1.71 23.95 -3.30
C ALA A 47 -0.84 23.90 -2.02
N PRO A 48 -0.70 25.01 -1.27
CA PRO A 48 -0.02 24.95 0.02
C PRO A 48 -0.67 23.89 0.94
N LEU A 49 0.15 23.13 1.66
CA LEU A 49 -0.33 22.13 2.63
C LEU A 49 -0.20 22.70 4.06
N PRO A 50 -1.29 23.08 4.74
CA PRO A 50 -1.20 23.59 6.12
C PRO A 50 -0.52 22.60 7.06
N TYR A 51 0.16 23.08 8.11
CA TYR A 51 0.89 22.22 9.06
C TYR A 51 -0.01 21.14 9.71
N SER A 52 -1.25 21.48 10.05
CA SER A 52 -2.25 20.59 10.65
C SER A 52 -3.12 19.85 9.62
N GLY A 53 -2.81 19.98 8.33
CA GLY A 53 -3.59 19.37 7.25
C GLY A 53 -3.47 17.86 7.23
N ASN A 54 -4.54 17.17 6.81
CA ASN A 54 -4.46 15.77 6.45
C ASN A 54 -3.68 15.64 5.13
N SER A 55 -2.42 15.20 5.21
CA SER A 55 -1.51 15.12 4.08
C SER A 55 -2.01 14.22 2.95
N ASP A 56 -2.61 13.07 3.27
CA ASP A 56 -3.07 12.11 2.26
C ASP A 56 -4.30 12.63 1.51
N ALA A 57 -5.25 13.22 2.26
CA ALA A 57 -6.41 13.86 1.66
C ALA A 57 -6.01 15.04 0.77
N TRP A 58 -5.03 15.84 1.21
CA TRP A 58 -4.46 16.91 0.40
C TRP A 58 -3.77 16.36 -0.85
N ALA A 59 -2.98 15.28 -0.73
CA ALA A 59 -2.28 14.70 -1.86
C ALA A 59 -3.27 14.23 -2.94
N LEU A 60 -4.30 13.50 -2.54
CA LEU A 60 -5.37 13.07 -3.44
C LEU A 60 -6.08 14.26 -4.10
N ALA A 61 -6.42 15.30 -3.33
CA ALA A 61 -7.05 16.50 -3.87
C ALA A 61 -6.16 17.23 -4.88
N ASN A 62 -4.85 17.05 -4.81
CA ASN A 62 -3.86 17.59 -5.74
C ASN A 62 -3.44 16.59 -6.83
N GLY A 63 -4.18 15.50 -7.01
CA GLY A 63 -3.89 14.49 -8.05
C GLY A 63 -2.65 13.65 -7.76
N GLY A 64 -2.25 13.55 -6.49
CA GLY A 64 -1.15 12.71 -6.03
C GLY A 64 -1.46 11.24 -6.26
N VAL A 65 -0.45 10.52 -6.75
CA VAL A 65 -0.45 9.07 -6.88
C VAL A 65 0.57 8.49 -5.89
N PRO A 66 0.21 7.45 -5.12
CA PRO A 66 1.16 6.74 -4.27
C PRO A 66 2.41 6.29 -5.03
N ALA A 67 3.58 6.55 -4.45
CA ALA A 67 4.86 6.19 -5.06
C ALA A 67 5.11 4.68 -5.00
N SER A 68 5.88 4.15 -5.95
CA SER A 68 6.45 2.80 -5.86
C SER A 68 7.10 2.57 -4.48
N GLY A 69 6.90 1.38 -3.92
CA GLY A 69 7.30 1.04 -2.55
C GLY A 69 6.23 1.36 -1.50
N SER A 70 5.07 1.89 -1.89
CA SER A 70 3.89 1.99 -1.00
C SER A 70 3.41 0.60 -0.56
N TYR A 71 2.87 0.50 0.65
CA TYR A 71 2.34 -0.75 1.20
C TYR A 71 0.83 -0.80 1.09
N LEU A 72 0.29 -1.88 0.53
CA LEU A 72 -1.10 -2.22 0.77
C LEU A 72 -1.18 -2.98 2.10
N ALA A 73 -1.74 -2.34 3.12
CA ALA A 73 -2.10 -2.99 4.37
C ALA A 73 -3.44 -3.70 4.18
N VAL A 74 -3.49 -4.99 4.48
CA VAL A 74 -4.66 -5.85 4.31
C VAL A 74 -4.95 -6.50 5.65
N ASP A 75 -6.11 -6.25 6.23
CA ASP A 75 -6.58 -7.02 7.39
C ASP A 75 -7.43 -8.18 6.89
N VAL A 76 -6.99 -9.39 7.21
CA VAL A 76 -7.60 -10.66 6.79
C VAL A 76 -8.34 -11.25 7.98
N GLN A 77 -9.65 -11.45 7.84
CA GLN A 77 -10.50 -12.01 8.90
C GLN A 77 -11.21 -13.27 8.42
N SER A 78 -11.13 -14.33 9.21
CA SER A 78 -11.86 -15.57 8.95
C SER A 78 -13.24 -15.53 9.62
N SER A 79 -14.22 -16.17 8.97
CA SER A 79 -15.55 -16.36 9.55
C SER A 79 -15.48 -17.25 10.80
N PRO A 80 -16.31 -17.00 11.82
CA PRO A 80 -16.27 -17.78 13.05
C PRO A 80 -16.45 -19.29 12.82
N GLY A 81 -15.53 -20.09 13.37
CA GLY A 81 -15.62 -21.55 13.34
C GLY A 81 -15.16 -22.19 12.02
N GLN A 82 -14.60 -21.40 11.09
CA GLN A 82 -14.12 -21.90 9.81
C GLN A 82 -12.60 -21.87 9.78
N ALA A 83 -11.98 -23.04 9.58
CA ALA A 83 -10.55 -23.11 9.35
C ALA A 83 -10.27 -22.64 7.92
N VAL A 84 -9.44 -21.61 7.79
CA VAL A 84 -9.03 -21.07 6.49
C VAL A 84 -7.53 -21.18 6.36
N ILE A 85 -7.11 -21.79 5.26
CA ILE A 85 -5.72 -21.85 4.82
C ILE A 85 -5.60 -20.87 3.65
N VAL A 86 -4.68 -19.92 3.75
CA VAL A 86 -4.29 -19.11 2.60
C VAL A 86 -3.19 -19.85 1.86
N ASP A 87 -3.47 -20.21 0.62
CA ASP A 87 -2.58 -21.00 -0.22
C ASP A 87 -1.54 -20.11 -0.91
N GLY A 88 -1.86 -18.83 -1.11
CA GLY A 88 -0.93 -17.86 -1.67
C GLY A 88 -1.51 -16.46 -1.81
N VAL A 89 -0.61 -15.52 -2.11
CA VAL A 89 -0.92 -14.11 -2.41
C VAL A 89 -0.38 -13.82 -3.81
N GLY A 90 -1.12 -13.03 -4.57
CA GLY A 90 -0.64 -12.55 -5.87
C GLY A 90 -1.15 -11.15 -6.20
N VAL A 91 -0.60 -10.56 -7.26
CA VAL A 91 -1.03 -9.27 -7.78
C VAL A 91 -1.23 -9.36 -9.29
N THR A 92 -2.44 -9.06 -9.75
CA THR A 92 -2.70 -8.91 -11.19
C THR A 92 -2.47 -7.46 -11.60
N VAL A 93 -1.55 -7.22 -12.53
CA VAL A 93 -1.39 -5.89 -13.15
C VAL A 93 -2.41 -5.75 -14.28
N VAL A 94 -3.49 -5.02 -14.01
CA VAL A 94 -4.63 -4.87 -14.95
C VAL A 94 -4.44 -3.74 -15.96
N HIS A 95 -3.57 -2.78 -15.67
CA HIS A 95 -3.22 -1.71 -16.61
C HIS A 95 -1.81 -1.20 -16.37
N ARG A 96 -1.12 -0.81 -17.47
CA ARG A 96 0.17 -0.12 -17.44
C ARG A 96 0.12 1.08 -18.37
N SER A 97 0.56 2.23 -17.88
CA SER A 97 0.72 3.43 -18.69
C SER A 97 2.10 4.07 -18.44
N THR A 98 2.50 4.98 -19.34
CA THR A 98 3.75 5.72 -19.19
C THR A 98 3.67 6.65 -17.98
N PRO A 99 4.63 6.59 -17.03
CA PRO A 99 4.67 7.51 -15.90
C PRO A 99 4.77 8.96 -16.36
N THR A 100 3.89 9.84 -15.87
CA THR A 100 3.89 11.28 -16.17
C THR A 100 4.21 12.15 -14.96
N GLY A 101 4.72 11.54 -13.89
CA GLY A 101 5.10 12.25 -12.67
C GLY A 101 6.15 13.33 -12.94
N ARG A 102 5.96 14.51 -12.36
CA ARG A 102 6.91 15.64 -12.46
C ARG A 102 7.62 15.89 -11.15
N VAL A 103 6.89 15.82 -10.04
CA VAL A 103 7.44 16.02 -8.71
C VAL A 103 7.07 14.88 -7.78
N TRP A 104 7.93 14.64 -6.80
CA TRP A 104 7.72 13.65 -5.75
C TRP A 104 7.86 14.34 -4.39
N ALA A 105 6.90 14.12 -3.51
CA ALA A 105 6.91 14.67 -2.17
C ALA A 105 6.81 13.53 -1.16
N GLN A 106 7.73 13.51 -0.21
CA GLN A 106 7.50 12.77 1.02
C GLN A 106 6.56 13.60 1.90
N LEU A 107 5.35 13.10 2.10
CA LEU A 107 4.43 13.69 3.04
C LEU A 107 4.56 12.97 4.37
N GLY A 108 4.56 13.73 5.46
CA GLY A 108 4.71 13.18 6.80
C GLY A 108 3.71 12.06 7.07
N GLY A 109 4.20 11.00 7.72
CA GLY A 109 3.44 9.88 8.25
C GLY A 109 3.90 9.59 9.67
N GLY A 110 3.10 8.85 10.44
CA GLY A 110 3.48 8.50 11.81
C GLY A 110 4.71 7.59 11.84
N CYS A 111 5.61 7.83 12.81
CA CYS A 111 6.57 6.81 13.24
C CYS A 111 5.84 5.81 14.13
N GLY A 112 5.24 4.79 13.54
CA GLY A 112 4.61 3.75 14.35
C GLY A 112 3.72 2.82 13.56
N GLY A 113 3.69 1.57 14.01
CA GLY A 113 2.86 0.50 13.49
C GLY A 113 3.59 -0.83 13.71
N LEU A 114 2.84 -1.87 14.08
CA LEU A 114 3.35 -3.23 13.93
C LEU A 114 3.79 -3.40 12.47
N VAL A 115 4.83 -4.19 12.27
CA VAL A 115 5.22 -4.65 10.93
C VAL A 115 4.86 -6.12 10.89
N PRO A 116 3.60 -6.44 10.60
CA PRO A 116 3.22 -7.84 10.48
C PRO A 116 3.67 -8.36 9.10
N SER A 117 3.47 -9.65 8.86
CA SER A 117 3.74 -10.41 7.64
C SER A 117 3.93 -9.58 6.37
N PHE A 118 5.12 -9.66 5.79
CA PHE A 118 5.55 -8.80 4.70
C PHE A 118 5.65 -9.56 3.38
N PHE A 119 5.11 -8.95 2.33
CA PHE A 119 5.17 -9.42 0.96
C PHE A 119 5.67 -8.30 0.04
N SER A 120 6.35 -8.65 -1.04
CA SER A 120 6.79 -7.70 -2.05
C SER A 120 6.39 -8.19 -3.44
N ALA A 121 5.81 -7.29 -4.24
CA ALA A 121 5.35 -7.53 -5.59
C ALA A 121 6.13 -6.65 -6.58
N ASP A 122 6.88 -7.29 -7.49
CA ASP A 122 7.50 -6.59 -8.62
C ASP A 122 6.48 -6.52 -9.77
N LEU A 123 5.92 -5.32 -9.97
CA LEU A 123 4.88 -5.08 -10.97
C LEU A 123 5.43 -5.01 -12.40
N ASP A 124 6.74 -4.79 -12.55
CA ASP A 124 7.41 -4.82 -13.85
C ASP A 124 7.66 -6.27 -14.30
N ALA A 125 7.76 -7.21 -13.35
CA ALA A 125 7.97 -8.63 -13.59
C ALA A 125 6.69 -9.50 -13.58
N GLY A 126 5.51 -8.89 -13.76
CA GLY A 126 4.24 -9.61 -13.86
C GLY A 126 3.41 -9.67 -12.57
N GLY A 127 3.92 -9.12 -11.45
CA GLY A 127 3.17 -9.05 -10.19
C GLY A 127 3.37 -10.27 -9.27
N ASP A 128 4.41 -11.08 -9.51
CA ASP A 128 4.77 -12.18 -8.62
C ASP A 128 5.06 -11.65 -7.21
N VAL A 129 4.38 -12.24 -6.22
CA VAL A 129 4.49 -11.84 -4.82
C VAL A 129 5.43 -12.80 -4.11
N ARG A 130 6.36 -12.24 -3.33
CA ARG A 130 7.28 -13.01 -2.48
C ARG A 130 7.10 -12.61 -1.03
N ALA A 131 7.02 -13.59 -0.14
CA ALA A 131 7.14 -13.35 1.28
C ALA A 131 8.57 -12.86 1.58
N VAL A 132 8.67 -11.73 2.28
CA VAL A 132 9.96 -11.12 2.64
C VAL A 132 10.00 -10.89 4.14
N ALA A 133 11.22 -10.87 4.70
CA ALA A 133 11.38 -10.64 6.12
C ALA A 133 11.07 -9.16 6.42
N GLY A 134 10.20 -8.92 7.39
CA GLY A 134 9.94 -7.58 7.91
C GLY A 134 10.90 -7.22 9.05
N GLN A 135 10.74 -6.02 9.60
CA GLN A 135 11.35 -5.63 10.88
C GLN A 135 10.30 -5.01 11.79
N ASP A 136 10.14 -5.50 13.02
CA ASP A 136 9.19 -4.94 13.98
C ASP A 136 9.62 -3.54 14.49
N ALA A 137 8.78 -2.92 15.31
CA ALA A 137 9.05 -1.60 15.89
C ALA A 137 10.32 -1.56 16.77
N ASN A 138 10.86 -2.71 17.19
CA ASN A 138 12.08 -2.85 17.96
C ASN A 138 13.29 -3.28 17.10
N GLY A 139 13.12 -3.33 15.76
CA GLY A 139 14.16 -3.73 14.82
C GLY A 139 14.42 -5.23 14.74
N ARG A 140 13.54 -6.08 15.29
CA ARG A 140 13.66 -7.54 15.18
C ARG A 140 13.12 -8.02 13.84
N THR A 141 13.83 -8.96 13.22
CA THR A 141 13.37 -9.61 11.98
C THR A 141 12.05 -10.33 12.21
N VAL A 142 11.05 -10.00 11.40
CA VAL A 142 9.77 -10.71 11.33
C VAL A 142 9.91 -11.77 10.24
N VAL A 143 9.69 -13.03 10.60
CA VAL A 143 9.82 -14.16 9.68
C VAL A 143 8.77 -14.01 8.57
N PRO A 144 9.13 -14.21 7.29
CA PRO A 144 8.16 -14.21 6.20
C PRO A 144 7.09 -15.28 6.46
N VAL A 145 5.82 -14.98 6.13
CA VAL A 145 4.76 -15.99 6.20
C VAL A 145 5.04 -17.07 5.16
N PRO A 146 5.22 -18.34 5.57
CA PRO A 146 5.32 -19.44 4.64
C PRO A 146 3.93 -19.77 4.09
N PHE A 147 3.84 -20.11 2.81
CA PHE A 147 2.62 -20.67 2.24
C PHE A 147 2.73 -22.20 2.06
N PRO A 148 1.65 -22.96 2.29
CA PRO A 148 0.33 -22.51 2.76
C PRO A 148 0.35 -22.04 4.23
N HIS A 149 -0.48 -21.05 4.56
CA HIS A 149 -0.57 -20.43 5.90
C HIS A 149 -1.97 -20.60 6.49
N THR A 150 -2.07 -21.21 7.66
CA THR A 150 -3.33 -21.29 8.40
C THR A 150 -3.55 -20.01 9.17
N LEU A 151 -4.68 -19.32 8.93
CA LEU A 151 -5.01 -18.11 9.67
C LEU A 151 -5.19 -18.39 11.17
N ASP A 152 -4.69 -17.49 12.00
CA ASP A 152 -4.81 -17.57 13.47
C ASP A 152 -6.29 -17.66 13.90
N ASP A 153 -6.63 -18.72 14.64
CA ASP A 153 -7.98 -18.98 15.16
C ASP A 153 -8.26 -18.28 16.50
N THR A 154 -7.21 -17.74 17.14
CA THR A 154 -7.24 -17.05 18.44
C THR A 154 -7.79 -15.64 18.29
N ASP A 155 -7.13 -14.82 17.45
CA ASP A 155 -7.51 -13.41 17.21
C ASP A 155 -8.32 -13.23 15.92
N ARG A 156 -8.44 -14.28 15.09
CA ARG A 156 -9.27 -14.37 13.87
C ARG A 156 -9.08 -13.21 12.89
N SER A 157 -7.97 -12.51 13.03
CA SER A 157 -7.60 -11.35 12.25
C SER A 157 -6.08 -11.30 12.15
N GLU A 158 -5.58 -11.22 10.93
CA GLU A 158 -4.16 -11.02 10.65
C GLU A 158 -3.99 -9.80 9.76
N GLN A 159 -3.02 -8.94 10.07
CA GLN A 159 -2.69 -7.81 9.21
C GLN A 159 -1.51 -8.18 8.32
N TRP A 160 -1.62 -8.04 7.01
CA TRP A 160 -0.58 -8.34 6.03
C TRP A 160 -0.20 -7.09 5.25
N ARG A 161 1.05 -6.99 4.80
CA ARG A 161 1.50 -5.87 3.94
C ARG A 161 2.07 -6.37 2.63
N ILE A 162 1.56 -5.82 1.53
CA ILE A 162 2.06 -6.08 0.18
C ILE A 162 2.72 -4.81 -0.34
N GLU A 163 4.04 -4.81 -0.46
CA GLU A 163 4.79 -3.74 -1.10
C GLU A 163 4.60 -3.81 -2.62
N LEU A 164 4.17 -2.70 -3.20
CA LEU A 164 3.95 -2.58 -4.64
C LEU A 164 5.11 -1.82 -5.28
N VAL A 165 5.97 -2.53 -6.03
CA VAL A 165 7.20 -1.97 -6.59
C VAL A 165 7.13 -1.91 -8.11
N THR A 166 7.44 -0.75 -8.67
CA THR A 166 7.62 -0.54 -10.11
C THR A 166 8.69 0.52 -10.37
N LYS A 167 9.45 0.32 -11.43
CA LYS A 167 10.40 1.30 -11.98
C LYS A 167 9.93 1.85 -13.31
N GLY A 168 8.94 1.23 -13.96
CA GLY A 168 8.63 1.45 -15.37
C GLY A 168 7.20 1.85 -15.71
N CYS A 169 6.21 1.54 -14.88
CA CYS A 169 4.81 1.87 -15.18
C CYS A 169 4.14 2.74 -14.12
N ASP A 170 3.23 3.59 -14.59
CA ASP A 170 2.08 3.93 -13.79
C ASP A 170 1.12 2.74 -13.90
N CYS A 171 1.10 1.94 -12.84
CA CYS A 171 0.49 0.61 -12.85
C CYS A 171 -0.83 0.64 -12.07
N SER A 172 -1.89 0.07 -12.65
CA SER A 172 -3.10 -0.27 -11.94
C SER A 172 -3.12 -1.78 -11.64
N VAL A 173 -3.41 -2.15 -10.40
CA VAL A 173 -3.24 -3.51 -9.89
C VAL A 173 -4.43 -3.99 -9.06
N VAL A 174 -4.68 -5.29 -9.09
CA VAL A 174 -5.66 -5.99 -8.24
C VAL A 174 -4.96 -7.14 -7.52
N PRO A 175 -4.59 -6.96 -6.24
CA PRO A 175 -4.10 -8.04 -5.39
C PRO A 175 -5.20 -9.07 -5.12
N TYR A 176 -4.79 -10.30 -4.83
CA TYR A 176 -5.71 -11.37 -4.48
C TYR A 176 -5.09 -12.35 -3.49
N LEU A 177 -5.95 -13.09 -2.79
CA LEU A 177 -5.60 -14.25 -1.98
C LEU A 177 -6.22 -15.49 -2.59
N ASP A 178 -5.41 -16.53 -2.78
CA ASP A 178 -5.90 -17.90 -3.01
C ASP A 178 -6.05 -18.59 -1.65
N TYR A 179 -7.18 -19.23 -1.41
CA TYR A 179 -7.49 -19.84 -0.12
C TYR A 179 -8.20 -21.17 -0.26
N THR A 180 -8.07 -22.00 0.78
CA THR A 180 -8.83 -23.21 1.00
C THR A 180 -9.62 -23.09 2.31
N ALA A 181 -10.93 -23.32 2.24
CA ALA A 181 -11.81 -23.38 3.40
C ALA A 181 -12.85 -24.49 3.20
N ASP A 182 -13.09 -25.30 4.23
CA ASP A 182 -14.02 -26.44 4.19
C ASP A 182 -13.82 -27.36 2.97
N GLY A 183 -12.57 -27.61 2.60
CA GLY A 183 -12.20 -28.46 1.45
C GLY A 183 -12.47 -27.85 0.08
N ARG A 184 -12.81 -26.57 -0.02
CA ARG A 184 -13.01 -25.84 -1.27
C ARG A 184 -11.95 -24.76 -1.43
N THR A 185 -11.37 -24.69 -2.63
CA THR A 185 -10.46 -23.61 -3.01
C THR A 185 -11.25 -22.42 -3.56
N GLY A 186 -10.72 -21.22 -3.35
CA GLY A 186 -11.29 -19.98 -3.85
C GLY A 186 -10.23 -18.90 -4.01
N ARG A 187 -10.61 -17.83 -4.71
CA ARG A 187 -9.82 -16.60 -4.83
C ARG A 187 -10.67 -15.42 -4.39
N ILE A 188 -10.07 -14.51 -3.63
CA ILE A 188 -10.68 -13.24 -3.26
C ILE A 188 -9.81 -12.09 -3.75
N GLU A 189 -10.40 -11.20 -4.55
CA GLU A 189 -9.74 -9.99 -5.03
C GLU A 189 -9.86 -8.84 -4.01
N ILE A 190 -8.79 -8.06 -3.89
CA ILE A 190 -8.69 -6.93 -2.99
C ILE A 190 -8.78 -5.66 -3.83
N THR A 191 -9.97 -5.06 -3.90
CA THR A 191 -10.23 -3.87 -4.71
C THR A 191 -10.25 -2.59 -3.88
N ASN A 192 -9.98 -1.47 -4.54
CA ASN A 192 -10.18 -0.13 -3.99
C ASN A 192 -11.56 0.38 -4.42
N ARG A 193 -12.57 0.21 -3.56
CA ARG A 193 -13.96 0.63 -3.84
C ARG A 193 -14.50 0.07 -5.17
N GLY A 194 -14.16 -1.18 -5.49
CA GLY A 194 -14.53 -1.85 -6.73
C GLY A 194 -13.59 -1.58 -7.93
N GLY A 195 -12.59 -0.73 -7.78
CA GLY A 195 -11.56 -0.47 -8.80
C GLY A 195 -10.17 -1.01 -8.41
N PRO A 196 -9.19 -0.91 -9.33
CA PRO A 196 -7.80 -1.28 -9.02
C PRO A 196 -7.12 -0.27 -8.10
N TRP A 197 -6.06 -0.72 -7.43
CA TRP A 197 -5.08 0.15 -6.77
C TRP A 197 -4.13 0.73 -7.81
N ARG A 198 -3.49 1.86 -7.51
CA ARG A 198 -2.56 2.53 -8.44
C ARG A 198 -1.29 2.95 -7.73
N VAL A 199 -0.15 2.67 -8.34
CA VAL A 199 1.17 3.16 -7.94
C VAL A 199 1.97 3.61 -9.16
N THR A 200 2.88 4.57 -8.99
CA THR A 200 3.76 5.06 -10.06
C THR A 200 5.21 5.19 -9.56
N PRO A 201 6.23 5.01 -10.42
CA PRO A 201 7.61 5.21 -10.01
C PRO A 201 7.89 6.68 -9.67
N THR A 202 8.92 6.88 -8.84
CA THR A 202 9.51 8.19 -8.55
C THR A 202 10.59 8.57 -9.57
N LYS A 203 11.06 7.61 -10.39
CA LYS A 203 12.11 7.83 -11.38
C LYS A 203 11.71 8.94 -12.35
N GLY A 204 12.59 9.93 -12.52
CA GLY A 204 12.37 11.07 -13.41
C GLY A 204 11.58 12.23 -12.79
N THR A 205 11.17 12.11 -11.53
CA THR A 205 10.54 13.20 -10.78
C THR A 205 11.58 14.06 -10.05
N THR A 206 11.21 15.32 -9.78
CA THR A 206 11.98 16.22 -8.91
C THR A 206 11.45 16.15 -7.48
N PRO A 207 12.29 15.89 -6.45
CA PRO A 207 11.84 15.94 -5.08
C PRO A 207 11.42 17.35 -4.69
N VAL A 208 10.32 17.45 -3.95
CA VAL A 208 9.81 18.73 -3.43
C VAL A 208 9.52 18.62 -1.96
N ALA A 209 9.90 19.66 -1.22
CA ALA A 209 9.68 19.78 0.21
C ALA A 209 8.69 20.92 0.45
N ARG A 210 7.87 20.74 1.47
CA ARG A 210 6.99 21.77 1.97
C ARG A 210 7.77 22.69 2.89
N ASP A 211 7.71 24.00 2.65
CA ASP A 211 8.15 24.99 3.62
C ASP A 211 7.28 24.92 4.89
N ALA A 212 7.91 24.97 6.05
CA ALA A 212 7.23 24.79 7.33
C ALA A 212 6.40 26.01 7.76
N GLN A 213 6.70 27.20 7.25
CA GLN A 213 6.08 28.47 7.63
C GLN A 213 4.86 28.78 6.77
N ASP A 214 5.00 28.70 5.45
CA ASP A 214 3.93 29.09 4.50
C ASP A 214 3.27 27.90 3.77
N GLY A 215 3.83 26.70 3.91
CA GLY A 215 3.29 25.49 3.29
C GLY A 215 3.57 25.36 1.79
N VAL A 216 4.39 26.25 1.21
CA VAL A 216 4.71 26.29 -0.23
C VAL A 216 5.73 25.19 -0.58
N TRP A 217 5.59 24.64 -1.78
CA TRP A 217 6.41 23.55 -2.27
C TRP A 217 7.63 24.04 -3.06
N THR A 218 8.83 23.61 -2.64
CA THR A 218 10.10 23.96 -3.31
C THR A 218 10.88 22.70 -3.67
N ALA A 219 11.49 22.70 -4.86
CA ALA A 219 12.33 21.61 -5.32
C ALA A 219 13.63 21.49 -4.50
N TYR A 220 14.08 20.26 -4.25
CA TYR A 220 15.37 19.97 -3.65
C TYR A 220 15.98 18.69 -4.24
N GLY A 221 17.29 18.68 -4.48
CA GLY A 221 18.02 17.48 -4.90
C GLY A 221 17.47 16.78 -6.16
N LYS A 222 17.76 15.49 -6.30
CA LYS A 222 17.20 14.58 -7.30
C LYS A 222 16.55 13.40 -6.59
N ALA A 223 15.47 12.86 -7.15
CA ALA A 223 14.81 11.69 -6.58
C ALA A 223 15.73 10.47 -6.68
N PRO A 224 15.76 9.59 -5.64
CA PRO A 224 16.56 8.38 -5.63
C PRO A 224 16.12 7.38 -6.71
#